data_AF-A0A7R9TZK0-F1
#
_entry.id   AF-A0A7R9TZK0-F1
#
_cell.length_a   1.000
_cell.length_b   1.000
_cell.length_c   1.000
_cell.angle_alpha   90.00
_cell.angle_beta   90.00
_cell.angle_gamma   90.00
#
_symmetry.space_group_name_H-M   'P 1'
#
loop_
_entity.id
_entity.type
_entity.pdbx_description
1 polymer ?
#
loop_
_entity_poly.entity_id
_entity_poly.type
_entity_poly.pdbx_seq_one_letter_code
_entity_poly.pdbx_strand_id
1 'polypeptide(L)'
;VLIGHTEGVTSLDSRDDARHFVSNCKDQTMKLWDVRAMATRADARARLRARPLPVWNWDYRYMRYPERGWHFRHPDDVSLQTYRGHRVEMTLIRAYFSPAATTGQRYVYAGGAGGKVLVWDVLTGEIVSDKGVVSDNNNVSEESDGRRRGARTIRDCSWHPTLPLLASVNFAGEVRTTRSLMV
;
A
#
# COMPACT_ATOMS: atom_id res chain seq x y z
N VAL A 1 -14.60 7.60 -12.87
CA VAL A 1 -14.29 7.53 -11.42
C VAL A 1 -14.30 6.08 -11.01
N LEU A 2 -13.21 5.61 -10.40
CA LEU A 2 -13.14 4.29 -9.77
C LEU A 2 -13.46 4.47 -8.29
N ILE A 3 -14.57 3.88 -7.87
CA ILE A 3 -15.10 4.02 -6.52
C ILE A 3 -14.54 2.87 -5.68
N GLY A 4 -13.98 3.16 -4.50
CA GLY A 4 -13.60 2.08 -3.58
C GLY A 4 -12.65 2.48 -2.45
N HIS A 5 -11.70 3.38 -2.71
CA HIS A 5 -10.91 3.95 -1.61
C HIS A 5 -11.76 4.89 -0.76
N THR A 6 -11.52 4.88 0.55
CA THR A 6 -12.30 5.66 1.51
C THR A 6 -11.52 6.83 2.11
N GLU A 7 -10.25 6.96 1.72
CA GLU A 7 -9.31 7.97 2.21
C GLU A 7 -8.43 8.49 1.05
N GLY A 8 -7.49 9.39 1.37
CA GLY A 8 -6.57 9.93 0.37
C GLY A 8 -5.61 8.88 -0.21
N VAL A 9 -5.54 8.79 -1.54
CA VAL A 9 -4.56 7.98 -2.28
C VAL A 9 -3.16 8.56 -2.12
N THR A 10 -2.15 7.71 -1.94
CA THR A 10 -0.74 8.09 -1.72
C THR A 10 0.16 7.80 -2.91
N SER A 11 -0.18 6.79 -3.72
CA SER A 11 0.58 6.43 -4.91
C SER A 11 -0.26 5.65 -5.91
N LEU A 12 0.20 5.66 -7.15
CA LEU A 12 -0.35 4.93 -8.29
C LEU A 12 0.80 4.27 -9.03
N ASP A 13 0.60 3.07 -9.54
CA ASP A 13 1.55 2.39 -10.43
C ASP A 13 0.83 1.60 -11.52
N SER A 14 1.35 1.69 -12.74
CA SER A 14 0.77 1.10 -13.95
C SER A 14 1.23 -0.35 -14.11
N ARG A 15 0.36 -1.23 -14.62
CA ARG A 15 0.78 -2.57 -15.06
C ARG A 15 1.43 -2.53 -16.46
N ASP A 16 1.37 -1.39 -17.15
CA ASP A 16 1.85 -1.19 -18.52
C ASP A 16 1.11 -2.03 -19.58
N ASP A 17 -0.13 -2.43 -19.26
CA ASP A 17 -1.05 -3.12 -20.17
C ASP A 17 -2.21 -2.22 -20.66
N ALA A 18 -2.10 -0.91 -20.42
CA ALA A 18 -3.10 0.12 -20.70
C ALA A 18 -4.48 -0.11 -20.04
N ARG A 19 -4.58 -1.05 -19.10
CA ARG A 19 -5.86 -1.46 -18.52
C ARG A 19 -5.86 -1.47 -17.01
N HIS A 20 -4.80 -1.97 -16.40
CA HIS A 20 -4.72 -2.20 -14.97
C HIS A 20 -3.67 -1.32 -14.32
N PHE A 21 -3.98 -0.91 -13.10
CA PHE A 21 -3.06 -0.17 -12.26
C PHE A 21 -3.36 -0.50 -10.79
N VAL A 22 -2.38 -0.26 -9.92
CA VAL A 22 -2.55 -0.31 -8.47
C VAL A 22 -2.54 1.07 -7.87
N SER A 23 -3.27 1.23 -6.76
CA SER A 23 -3.21 2.43 -5.93
C SER A 23 -2.99 2.06 -4.48
N ASN A 24 -2.17 2.85 -3.78
CA ASN A 24 -2.03 2.75 -2.33
C ASN A 24 -2.79 3.89 -1.66
N CYS A 25 -3.38 3.65 -0.48
CA CYS A 25 -4.24 4.61 0.17
C CYS A 25 -4.10 4.62 1.68
N LYS A 26 -4.41 5.78 2.26
CA LYS A 26 -4.46 6.02 3.70
C LYS A 26 -5.58 5.23 4.40
N ASP A 27 -6.47 4.57 3.68
CA ASP A 27 -7.43 3.59 4.24
C ASP A 27 -6.75 2.24 4.61
N GLN A 28 -5.41 2.21 4.58
CA GLN A 28 -4.57 1.07 4.88
C GLN A 28 -4.74 -0.08 3.87
N THR A 29 -5.23 0.24 2.66
CA THR A 29 -5.35 -0.72 1.57
C THR A 29 -4.53 -0.30 0.36
N MET A 30 -4.07 -1.31 -0.37
CA MET A 30 -3.71 -1.19 -1.78
C MET A 30 -4.81 -1.86 -2.60
N LYS A 31 -5.15 -1.30 -3.76
CA LYS A 31 -6.19 -1.84 -4.63
C LYS A 31 -5.70 -2.00 -6.06
N LEU A 32 -6.13 -3.07 -6.72
CA LEU A 32 -5.97 -3.29 -8.15
C LEU A 32 -7.24 -2.85 -8.88
N TRP A 33 -7.08 -2.16 -10.00
CA TRP A 33 -8.19 -1.59 -10.76
C TRP A 33 -8.17 -2.02 -12.21
N ASP A 34 -9.35 -2.05 -12.82
CA ASP A 34 -9.54 -2.04 -14.27
C ASP A 34 -10.14 -0.69 -14.68
N VAL A 35 -9.48 0.03 -15.59
CA VAL A 35 -9.95 1.34 -16.08
C VAL A 35 -11.34 1.27 -16.73
N ARG A 36 -11.78 0.10 -17.22
CA ARG A 36 -13.11 -0.08 -17.81
C ARG A 36 -14.24 -0.02 -16.80
N ALA A 37 -13.95 -0.23 -15.51
CA ALA A 37 -14.93 -0.13 -14.43
C ALA A 37 -15.26 1.32 -14.04
N MET A 38 -14.70 2.32 -14.75
CA MET A 38 -14.92 3.72 -14.45
C MET A 38 -16.39 4.13 -14.61
N ALA A 39 -16.98 4.65 -13.53
CA ALA A 39 -18.27 5.33 -13.57
C ALA A 39 -18.13 6.77 -14.07
N THR A 40 -19.21 7.34 -14.62
CA THR A 40 -19.25 8.77 -14.90
C THR A 40 -19.15 9.58 -13.61
N ARG A 41 -18.75 10.85 -13.72
CA ARG A 41 -18.69 11.74 -12.54
C ARG A 41 -20.06 11.93 -11.89
N ALA A 42 -21.12 11.98 -12.70
CA ALA A 42 -22.49 12.14 -12.22
C ALA A 42 -22.93 10.92 -11.39
N ASP A 43 -22.73 9.72 -11.93
CA ASP A 43 -23.10 8.46 -11.25
C ASP A 43 -22.31 8.28 -9.95
N ALA A 44 -21.01 8.54 -9.98
CA ALA A 44 -20.17 8.44 -8.79
C ALA A 44 -20.62 9.42 -7.70
N ARG A 45 -20.98 10.66 -8.06
CA ARG A 45 -21.49 11.65 -7.11
C ARG A 45 -22.85 11.25 -6.54
N ALA A 46 -23.72 10.65 -7.35
CA ALA A 46 -25.01 10.13 -6.89
C ALA A 46 -24.82 9.00 -5.86
N ARG A 47 -23.94 8.04 -6.14
CA ARG A 47 -23.60 6.93 -5.22
C ARG A 47 -23.04 7.42 -3.89
N LEU A 48 -22.06 8.32 -3.93
CA LEU A 48 -21.46 8.90 -2.72
C LEU A 48 -22.46 9.66 -1.85
N ARG A 49 -23.48 10.29 -2.45
CA ARG A 49 -24.57 10.94 -1.70
C ARG A 49 -25.55 9.95 -1.08
N ALA A 50 -25.86 8.88 -1.80
CA ALA A 50 -26.79 7.84 -1.33
C ALA A 50 -26.19 6.99 -0.20
N ARG A 51 -24.86 6.85 -0.16
CA ARG A 51 -24.13 6.02 0.81
C ARG A 51 -22.97 6.82 1.42
N PRO A 52 -23.24 7.70 2.40
CA PRO A 52 -22.18 8.47 3.06
C PRO A 52 -21.22 7.54 3.79
N LEU A 53 -19.92 7.87 3.73
CA LEU A 53 -18.87 7.11 4.38
C LEU A 53 -18.64 7.61 5.82
N PRO A 54 -18.16 6.73 6.72
CA PRO A 54 -17.76 7.14 8.06
C PRO A 54 -16.60 8.15 7.99
N VAL A 55 -16.66 9.17 8.84
CA VAL A 55 -15.56 10.11 9.08
C VAL A 55 -14.85 9.69 10.35
N TRP A 56 -13.57 9.35 10.24
CA TRP A 56 -12.84 8.77 11.35
C TRP A 56 -12.09 9.78 12.23
N ASN A 57 -12.06 11.06 11.87
CA ASN A 57 -11.30 12.12 12.58
C ASN A 57 -9.85 11.70 12.89
N TRP A 58 -9.15 11.19 11.89
CA TRP A 58 -7.76 10.73 12.02
C TRP A 58 -6.84 11.50 11.08
N ASP A 59 -5.57 11.60 11.45
CA ASP A 59 -4.52 12.22 10.63
C ASP A 59 -3.34 11.27 10.50
N TYR A 60 -3.08 10.83 9.27
CA TYR A 60 -2.01 9.89 8.96
C TYR A 60 -0.64 10.33 9.48
N ARG A 61 -0.36 11.63 9.64
CA ARG A 61 0.97 12.15 10.01
C ARG A 61 1.42 11.75 11.41
N TYR A 62 0.49 11.61 12.35
CA TYR A 62 0.80 11.42 13.76
C TYR A 62 -0.19 10.54 14.53
N MET A 63 -1.32 10.15 13.93
CA MET A 63 -2.31 9.27 14.56
C MET A 63 -2.21 7.84 14.00
N ARG A 64 -2.63 6.87 14.82
CA ARG A 64 -2.88 5.50 14.35
C ARG A 64 -4.19 5.45 13.57
N TYR A 65 -4.23 4.63 12.52
CA TYR A 65 -5.48 4.41 11.81
C TYR A 65 -6.50 3.71 12.73
N PRO A 66 -7.75 4.20 12.83
CA PRO A 66 -8.73 3.66 13.77
C PRO A 66 -9.08 2.21 13.45
N GLU A 67 -9.22 1.39 14.49
CA GLU A 67 -9.45 -0.06 14.39
C GLU A 67 -10.65 -0.40 13.48
N ARG A 68 -11.76 0.32 13.65
CA ARG A 68 -12.98 0.14 12.83
C ARG A 68 -12.76 0.39 11.34
N GLY A 69 -11.76 1.19 10.95
CA GLY A 69 -11.45 1.46 9.55
C GLY A 69 -10.77 0.30 8.84
N TRP A 70 -9.99 -0.53 9.55
CA TRP A 70 -9.15 -1.59 8.95
C TRP A 70 -9.93 -2.60 8.12
N HIS A 71 -11.14 -2.90 8.55
CA HIS A 71 -12.03 -3.85 7.89
C HIS A 71 -13.15 -3.17 7.09
N PHE A 72 -13.20 -1.84 7.10
CA PHE A 72 -14.19 -1.12 6.33
C PHE A 72 -13.88 -1.25 4.83
N ARG A 73 -14.90 -1.62 4.06
CA ARG A 73 -14.85 -1.64 2.60
C ARG A 73 -15.93 -0.71 2.09
N HIS A 74 -15.57 0.14 1.13
CA HIS A 74 -16.55 0.99 0.47
C HIS A 74 -17.68 0.13 -0.12
N PRO A 75 -18.96 0.44 0.13
CA PRO A 75 -20.08 -0.39 -0.33
C PRO A 75 -20.14 -0.58 -1.85
N ASP A 76 -19.73 0.43 -2.61
CA ASP A 76 -19.65 0.42 -4.07
C ASP A 76 -18.22 0.24 -4.60
N ASP A 77 -17.37 -0.46 -3.86
CA ASP A 77 -15.98 -0.75 -4.25
C ASP A 77 -15.92 -1.59 -5.55
N VAL A 78 -15.34 -1.01 -6.61
CA VAL A 78 -15.15 -1.65 -7.92
C VAL A 78 -13.73 -2.17 -8.16
N SER A 79 -12.87 -2.18 -7.13
CA SER A 79 -11.53 -2.78 -7.25
C SER A 79 -11.62 -4.27 -7.56
N LEU A 80 -10.72 -4.76 -8.40
CA LEU A 80 -10.58 -6.18 -8.72
C LEU A 80 -10.06 -6.97 -7.52
N GLN A 81 -9.11 -6.38 -6.79
CA GLN A 81 -8.47 -6.98 -5.62
C GLN A 81 -8.13 -5.90 -4.60
N THR A 82 -8.18 -6.26 -3.31
CA THR A 82 -7.75 -5.39 -2.21
C THR A 82 -6.68 -6.12 -1.37
N TYR A 83 -5.53 -5.49 -1.22
CA TYR A 83 -4.39 -5.97 -0.45
C TYR A 83 -4.31 -5.23 0.88
N ARG A 84 -4.06 -5.97 1.96
CA ARG A 84 -4.02 -5.48 3.34
C ARG A 84 -2.81 -6.03 4.07
N GLY A 85 -2.51 -5.43 5.22
CA GLY A 85 -1.46 -5.86 6.16
C GLY A 85 -0.36 -4.81 6.36
N HIS A 86 -0.17 -3.90 5.41
CA HIS A 86 0.72 -2.76 5.57
C HIS A 86 0.02 -1.60 6.27
N ARG A 87 0.80 -0.71 6.89
CA ARG A 87 0.31 0.51 7.54
C ARG A 87 0.72 1.73 6.72
N VAL A 88 -0.25 2.50 6.23
CA VAL A 88 -0.07 3.75 5.48
C VAL A 88 -0.24 4.92 6.44
N GLU A 89 0.81 5.17 7.21
CA GLU A 89 0.90 6.21 8.24
C GLU A 89 2.21 7.01 8.08
N MET A 90 2.25 8.18 8.69
CA MET A 90 3.31 9.20 8.76
C MET A 90 3.75 9.83 7.43
N THR A 91 3.75 9.06 6.35
CA THR A 91 4.21 9.50 5.04
C THR A 91 3.32 8.95 3.92
N LEU A 92 3.52 9.47 2.72
CA LEU A 92 2.87 8.96 1.51
C LEU A 92 3.64 7.73 1.04
N ILE A 93 3.23 6.55 1.51
CA ILE A 93 3.87 5.29 1.19
C ILE A 93 3.60 4.90 -0.26
N ARG A 94 4.64 4.47 -0.95
CA ARG A 94 4.58 4.01 -2.35
C ARG A 94 4.30 2.52 -2.46
N ALA A 95 3.64 2.15 -3.55
CA ALA A 95 3.38 0.78 -3.95
C ALA A 95 3.58 0.61 -5.45
N TYR A 96 3.97 -0.59 -5.88
CA TYR A 96 4.37 -0.88 -7.25
C TYR A 96 4.02 -2.32 -7.66
N PHE A 97 3.92 -2.57 -8.95
CA PHE A 97 4.03 -3.91 -9.52
C PHE A 97 5.48 -4.38 -9.49
N SER A 98 5.68 -5.69 -9.31
CA SER A 98 7.00 -6.31 -9.43
C SER A 98 7.49 -6.27 -10.89
N PRO A 99 8.81 -6.28 -11.15
CA PRO A 99 9.33 -6.09 -12.49
C PRO A 99 8.88 -7.17 -13.49
N ALA A 100 8.49 -6.74 -14.69
CA ALA A 100 8.05 -7.64 -15.75
C ALA A 100 9.15 -8.64 -16.15
N ALA A 101 10.40 -8.17 -16.25
CA ALA A 101 11.53 -8.97 -16.74
C ALA A 101 11.87 -10.20 -15.88
N THR A 102 11.68 -10.12 -14.56
CA THR A 102 12.07 -11.20 -13.62
C THR A 102 10.88 -11.92 -13.00
N THR A 103 9.71 -11.29 -12.93
CA THR A 103 8.54 -11.85 -12.22
C THR A 103 7.27 -11.87 -13.06
N GLY A 104 7.29 -11.30 -14.28
CA GLY A 104 6.09 -11.13 -15.10
C GLY A 104 4.99 -10.28 -14.46
N GLN A 105 5.34 -9.37 -13.52
CA GLN A 105 4.37 -8.60 -12.73
C GLN A 105 3.33 -9.49 -12.02
N ARG A 106 3.77 -10.68 -11.57
CA ARG A 106 2.95 -11.57 -10.74
C ARG A 106 2.69 -11.00 -9.35
N TYR A 107 3.55 -10.10 -8.88
CA TYR A 107 3.47 -9.55 -7.54
C TYR A 107 3.23 -8.06 -7.55
N VAL A 108 2.71 -7.57 -6.44
CA VAL A 108 2.65 -6.16 -6.08
C VAL A 108 3.30 -6.00 -4.72
N TYR A 109 3.93 -4.86 -4.47
CA TYR A 109 4.65 -4.64 -3.24
C TYR A 109 4.56 -3.19 -2.77
N ALA A 110 4.66 -3.00 -1.46
CA ALA A 110 4.56 -1.69 -0.84
C ALA A 110 5.37 -1.64 0.45
N GLY A 111 5.87 -0.45 0.78
CA GLY A 111 6.41 -0.16 2.10
C GLY A 111 5.31 -0.12 3.17
N GLY A 112 5.72 0.17 4.40
CA GLY A 112 4.79 0.28 5.52
C GLY A 112 5.41 0.98 6.72
N ALA A 113 4.56 1.63 7.52
CA ALA A 113 4.96 2.22 8.80
C ALA A 113 5.42 1.18 9.84
N GLY A 114 5.08 -0.10 9.64
CA GLY A 114 5.61 -1.21 10.44
C GLY A 114 7.07 -1.56 10.17
N GLY A 115 7.70 -0.93 9.17
CA GLY A 115 9.11 -1.17 8.81
C GLY A 115 9.38 -2.43 8.01
N LYS A 116 8.38 -2.87 7.25
CA LYS A 116 8.46 -3.98 6.32
C LYS A 116 8.05 -3.51 4.92
N VAL A 117 8.64 -4.13 3.90
CA VAL A 117 8.08 -4.19 2.56
C VAL A 117 7.26 -5.47 2.47
N LEU A 118 5.97 -5.33 2.21
CA LEU A 118 5.09 -6.47 1.97
C LEU A 118 5.01 -6.73 0.47
N VAL A 119 5.01 -8.00 0.10
CA VAL A 119 4.85 -8.48 -1.27
C VAL A 119 3.63 -9.39 -1.30
N TRP A 120 2.70 -9.09 -2.19
CA TRP A 120 1.49 -9.89 -2.40
C TRP A 120 1.48 -10.52 -3.79
N ASP A 121 0.91 -11.71 -3.92
CA ASP A 121 0.50 -12.26 -5.22
C ASP A 121 -0.70 -11.46 -5.75
N VAL A 122 -0.61 -11.01 -7.01
CA VAL A 122 -1.61 -10.13 -7.63
C VAL A 122 -2.98 -10.81 -7.76
N LEU A 123 -3.02 -12.13 -7.96
CA LEU A 123 -4.27 -12.84 -8.20
C LEU A 123 -4.91 -13.29 -6.90
N THR A 124 -4.14 -13.86 -5.98
CA THR A 124 -4.69 -14.39 -4.72
C THR A 124 -4.86 -13.31 -3.66
N GLY A 125 -4.05 -12.25 -3.72
CA GLY A 125 -3.98 -11.24 -2.67
C GLY A 125 -3.27 -11.70 -1.39
N GLU A 126 -2.67 -12.89 -1.40
CA GLU A 126 -1.92 -13.42 -0.27
C GLU A 126 -0.55 -12.77 -0.14
N ILE A 127 -0.11 -12.56 1.10
CA ILE A 127 1.25 -12.09 1.38
C ILE A 127 2.21 -13.25 1.14
N VAL A 128 3.08 -13.09 0.15
CA VAL A 128 4.10 -14.09 -0.22
C VAL A 128 5.47 -13.79 0.40
N SER A 129 5.69 -12.56 0.89
CA SER A 129 6.87 -12.18 1.66
C SER A 129 6.67 -10.89 2.45
N ASP A 130 7.27 -10.81 3.64
CA ASP A 130 7.27 -9.63 4.51
C ASP A 130 8.70 -9.18 4.89
N LYS A 131 9.50 -8.75 3.91
CA LYS A 131 10.89 -8.37 4.17
C LYS A 131 10.98 -7.12 5.04
N GLY A 132 11.48 -7.30 6.26
CA GLY A 132 11.71 -6.24 7.23
C GLY A 132 13.02 -5.49 7.00
N VAL A 133 13.01 -4.21 7.36
CA VAL A 133 14.22 -3.40 7.55
C VAL A 133 14.72 -3.50 8.99
N VAL A 134 13.87 -3.83 9.96
CA VAL A 134 14.28 -3.91 11.37
C VAL A 134 14.76 -5.34 11.68
N SER A 135 16.02 -5.46 12.14
CA SER A 135 16.59 -6.70 12.67
C SER A 135 15.70 -7.29 13.77
N ASP A 136 15.76 -8.61 13.96
CA ASP A 136 14.97 -9.49 14.83
C ASP A 136 14.86 -9.15 16.34
N ASN A 137 15.08 -7.90 16.76
CA ASN A 137 14.90 -7.48 18.15
C ASN A 137 13.46 -7.03 18.39
N ASN A 138 12.61 -8.03 18.49
CA ASN A 138 11.16 -8.00 18.63
C ASN A 138 10.65 -7.48 19.99
N ASN A 139 11.30 -6.51 20.63
CA ASN A 139 10.91 -6.01 21.97
C ASN A 139 11.12 -4.48 22.13
N VAL A 140 10.59 -3.68 21.21
CA VAL A 140 10.46 -2.22 21.47
C VAL A 140 8.99 -1.86 21.34
N SER A 141 8.39 -1.51 22.48
CA SER A 141 7.00 -1.06 22.60
C SER A 141 6.65 -0.03 21.53
N GLU A 142 5.47 -0.15 20.94
CA GLU A 142 4.95 0.74 19.88
C GLU A 142 4.84 2.24 20.31
N GLU A 143 5.13 2.54 21.58
CA GLU A 143 4.82 3.80 22.27
C GLU A 143 5.97 4.80 22.38
N SER A 144 7.23 4.46 22.07
CA SER A 144 8.33 5.41 22.28
C SER A 144 8.60 6.31 21.07
N ASP A 145 8.09 7.54 21.13
CA ASP A 145 8.55 8.74 20.41
C ASP A 145 8.35 8.77 18.88
N GLY A 146 7.74 9.85 18.36
CA GLY A 146 7.47 10.05 16.93
C GLY A 146 8.74 10.00 16.06
N ARG A 147 9.89 10.35 16.66
CA ARG A 147 11.21 10.28 16.01
C ARG A 147 11.66 8.84 15.72
N ARG A 148 11.34 7.88 16.59
CA ARG A 148 11.68 6.45 16.40
C ARG A 148 10.72 5.74 15.45
N ARG A 149 9.46 6.17 15.39
CA ARG A 149 8.48 5.66 14.42
C ARG A 149 8.90 5.97 12.98
N GLY A 150 9.40 7.18 12.72
CA GLY A 150 9.94 7.58 11.42
C GLY A 150 11.09 6.68 10.94
N ALA A 151 12.04 6.38 11.82
CA ALA A 151 13.19 5.51 11.51
C ALA A 151 12.79 4.08 11.09
N ARG A 152 11.62 3.60 11.51
CA ARG A 152 11.11 2.28 11.08
C ARG A 152 10.36 2.35 9.76
N THR A 153 9.69 3.45 9.45
CA THR A 153 8.72 3.51 8.35
C THR A 153 9.37 3.46 6.98
N ILE A 154 9.01 2.47 6.17
CA ILE A 154 9.46 2.39 4.78
C ILE A 154 8.55 3.24 3.91
N ARG A 155 9.07 4.38 3.45
CA ARG A 155 8.34 5.33 2.61
C ARG A 155 8.28 4.85 1.17
N ASP A 156 9.40 4.34 0.67
CA ASP A 156 9.57 3.96 -0.72
C ASP A 156 10.46 2.72 -0.84
N CYS A 157 10.26 1.97 -1.92
CA CYS A 157 10.99 0.76 -2.22
C CYS A 157 11.00 0.50 -3.72
N SER A 158 12.09 -0.06 -4.22
CA SER A 158 12.29 -0.32 -5.65
C SER A 158 12.92 -1.68 -5.85
N TRP A 159 12.22 -2.54 -6.57
CA TRP A 159 12.71 -3.86 -6.95
C TRP A 159 13.51 -3.72 -8.24
N HIS A 160 14.79 -4.10 -8.20
CA HIS A 160 15.64 -4.05 -9.37
C HIS A 160 15.07 -4.91 -10.51
N PRO A 161 15.03 -4.42 -11.76
CA PRO A 161 14.32 -5.09 -12.84
C PRO A 161 14.87 -6.49 -13.17
N THR A 162 16.18 -6.67 -13.06
CA THR A 162 16.90 -7.88 -13.50
C THR A 162 17.75 -8.56 -12.43
N LEU A 163 17.95 -7.93 -11.28
CA LEU A 163 18.81 -8.46 -10.22
C LEU A 163 17.94 -8.86 -9.04
N PRO A 164 18.34 -9.86 -8.24
CA PRO A 164 17.62 -10.25 -7.03
C PRO A 164 17.86 -9.22 -5.92
N LEU A 165 17.56 -7.95 -6.16
CA LEU A 165 17.80 -6.84 -5.24
C LEU A 165 16.52 -6.02 -5.06
N LEU A 166 16.22 -5.71 -3.81
CA LEU A 166 15.16 -4.79 -3.41
C LEU A 166 15.79 -3.69 -2.56
N ALA A 167 15.73 -2.45 -3.05
CA ALA A 167 16.12 -1.27 -2.30
C ALA A 167 14.90 -0.69 -1.56
N SER A 168 15.12 -0.15 -0.37
CA SER A 168 14.09 0.51 0.44
C SER A 168 14.67 1.73 1.12
N VAL A 169 13.83 2.75 1.35
CA VAL A 169 14.21 3.95 2.09
C VAL A 169 13.20 4.22 3.19
N ASN A 170 13.71 4.49 4.39
CA ASN A 170 12.86 4.85 5.51
C ASN A 170 12.54 6.36 5.56
N PHE A 171 11.65 6.78 6.45
CA PHE A 171 11.29 8.18 6.60
C PHE A 171 12.45 9.05 7.14
N ALA A 172 13.46 8.44 7.77
CA ALA A 172 14.67 9.11 8.23
C ALA A 172 15.75 9.27 7.13
N GLY A 173 15.52 8.72 5.93
CA GLY A 173 16.46 8.79 4.80
C GLY A 173 17.51 7.67 4.76
N GLU A 174 17.43 6.66 5.64
CA GLU A 174 18.29 5.48 5.55
C GLU A 174 17.87 4.63 4.34
N VAL A 175 18.85 4.26 3.50
CA VAL A 175 18.66 3.36 2.37
C VAL A 175 19.19 1.98 2.72
N ARG A 176 18.43 0.93 2.43
CA ARG A 176 18.85 -0.46 2.59
C ARG A 176 18.55 -1.28 1.36
N THR A 177 19.47 -2.16 1.01
CA THR A 177 19.32 -3.12 -0.07
C THR A 177 19.28 -4.52 0.51
N THR A 178 18.26 -5.28 0.16
CA THR A 178 18.11 -6.68 0.57
C THR A 178 18.14 -7.55 -0.68
N ARG A 179 18.67 -8.78 -0.56
CA ARG A 179 18.53 -9.75 -1.64
C ARG A 179 17.08 -10.23 -1.70
N SER A 180 16.45 -10.09 -2.87
CA SER A 180 15.16 -10.73 -3.14
C SER A 180 15.38 -12.24 -3.29
N LEU A 181 14.60 -13.08 -2.60
CA LEU A 181 14.68 -14.55 -2.69
C LEU A 181 13.62 -15.09 -3.66
N MET A 182 12.88 -14.20 -4.31
CA MET A 182 11.80 -14.52 -5.25
C MET A 182 12.27 -14.59 -6.70
N VAL A 183 13.59 -14.55 -6.92
CA VAL A 183 14.29 -14.76 -8.20
C VAL A 183 15.38 -15.80 -7.96
#